data_AF-W5PTV0-F1
#
_entry.id   AF-W5PTV0-F1
#
_cell.length_a   1.000
_cell.length_b   1.000
_cell.length_c   1.000
_cell.angle_alpha   90.00
_cell.angle_beta   90.00
_cell.angle_gamma   90.00
#
_symmetry.space_group_name_H-M   'P 1'
#
loop_
_entity.id
_entity.type
_entity.pdbx_description
1 polymer ?
#
loop_
_entity_poly.entity_id
_entity_poly.type
_entity_poly.pdbx_seq_one_letter_code
_entity_poly.pdbx_strand_id
1 'polypeptide(L)'
;MMAENKIVVDRSDLIPKVLTLNVGDEFCGVVAHVQTPEDFFCQQLQSGRKLAELQRSLGEYCSQVPPRSDFYPTIGDICCAQFSEDDQWYRASVLAYASEESVLLEVARLEFHHLH
;
A
#
# COMPACT_ATOMS: atom_id res chain seq x y z
N MET A 1 2.85 30.98 6.71
CA MET A 1 1.54 30.33 6.91
C MET A 1 1.19 29.66 5.60
N MET A 2 1.47 28.37 5.46
CA MET A 2 1.02 27.60 4.30
C MET A 2 -0.37 27.08 4.66
N ALA A 3 -1.37 27.46 3.87
CA ALA A 3 -2.72 26.99 4.03
C ALA A 3 -2.72 25.46 3.89
N GLU A 4 -3.29 24.77 4.88
CA GLU A 4 -3.60 23.35 4.76
C GLU A 4 -4.56 23.20 3.58
N ASN A 5 -4.05 22.74 2.45
CA ASN A 5 -4.91 22.31 1.34
C ASN A 5 -5.52 20.98 1.78
N LYS A 6 -6.54 21.06 2.64
CA LYS A 6 -7.23 19.89 3.19
C LYS A 6 -8.04 19.27 2.06
N ILE A 7 -7.44 18.32 1.35
CA ILE A 7 -8.14 17.53 0.35
C ILE A 7 -9.20 16.73 1.11
N VAL A 8 -10.47 17.08 0.89
CA VAL A 8 -11.60 16.30 1.37
C VAL A 8 -11.76 15.15 0.38
N VAL A 9 -11.43 13.94 0.82
CA VAL A 9 -11.52 12.73 0.00
C VAL A 9 -12.74 11.93 0.44
N ASP A 10 -13.62 11.57 -0.49
CA ASP A 10 -14.68 10.61 -0.20
C ASP A 10 -14.06 9.20 -0.10
N ARG A 11 -14.48 8.42 0.89
CA ARG A 11 -14.03 7.03 1.04
C ARG A 11 -14.40 6.17 -0.17
N SER A 12 -15.48 6.51 -0.88
CA SER A 12 -15.84 5.82 -2.13
C SER A 12 -14.81 5.99 -3.24
N ASP A 13 -13.97 7.03 -3.16
CA ASP A 13 -12.94 7.30 -4.15
C ASP A 13 -11.61 6.57 -3.83
N LEU A 14 -11.51 6.00 -2.63
CA LEU A 14 -10.33 5.29 -2.13
C LEU A 14 -10.36 3.78 -2.45
N ILE A 15 -10.93 3.40 -3.59
CA ILE A 15 -11.00 2.00 -4.02
C ILE A 15 -9.67 1.62 -4.70
N PRO A 16 -8.87 0.70 -4.14
CA PRO A 16 -7.66 0.25 -4.80
C PRO A 16 -7.98 -0.49 -6.10
N LYS A 17 -7.24 -0.15 -7.16
CA LYS A 17 -7.33 -0.86 -8.44
C LYS A 17 -6.67 -2.23 -8.30
N VAL A 18 -7.41 -3.27 -8.67
CA VAL A 18 -6.91 -4.66 -8.70
C VAL A 18 -6.47 -4.97 -10.12
N LEU A 19 -5.31 -5.61 -10.26
CA LEU A 19 -4.85 -6.10 -11.55
C LEU A 19 -5.75 -7.26 -11.99
N THR A 20 -6.28 -7.22 -13.21
CA THR A 20 -7.14 -8.28 -13.74
C THR A 20 -6.27 -9.38 -14.36
N LEU A 21 -6.40 -10.60 -13.84
CA LEU A 21 -5.77 -11.80 -14.39
C LEU A 21 -6.86 -12.82 -14.72
N ASN A 22 -6.70 -13.48 -15.87
CA ASN A 22 -7.59 -14.53 -16.35
C ASN A 22 -6.85 -15.86 -16.34
N VAL A 23 -7.60 -16.96 -16.30
CA VAL A 23 -7.03 -18.31 -16.42
C VAL A 23 -6.35 -18.43 -17.79
N GLY A 24 -5.07 -18.80 -17.75
CA GLY A 24 -4.22 -18.90 -18.95
C GLY A 24 -3.38 -17.65 -19.22
N ASP A 25 -3.53 -16.58 -18.44
CA ASP A 25 -2.62 -15.43 -18.53
C ASP A 25 -1.22 -15.83 -18.04
N GLU A 26 -0.21 -15.45 -18.81
CA GLU A 26 1.19 -15.62 -18.48
C GLU A 26 1.87 -14.26 -18.40
N PHE A 27 2.75 -14.08 -17.40
CA PHE A 27 3.54 -12.86 -17.28
C PHE A 27 4.94 -13.17 -16.73
N CYS A 28 5.93 -12.39 -17.16
CA CYS A 28 7.23 -12.38 -16.50
C CYS A 28 7.10 -11.64 -15.17
N GLY A 29 7.47 -12.30 -14.08
CA GLY A 29 7.37 -11.72 -12.74
C GLY A 29 8.47 -12.16 -11.80
N VAL A 30 8.47 -11.57 -10.62
CA VAL A 30 9.35 -11.92 -9.50
C VAL A 30 8.48 -12.30 -8.30
N VAL A 31 8.89 -13.34 -7.58
CA VAL A 31 8.30 -13.66 -6.27
C VAL A 31 8.86 -12.65 -5.28
N ALA A 32 8.01 -11.82 -4.67
CA ALA A 32 8.48 -10.77 -3.77
C ALA A 32 8.23 -11.04 -2.30
N HIS A 33 7.30 -11.94 -1.99
CA HIS A 33 7.07 -12.42 -0.64
C HIS A 33 6.56 -13.86 -0.69
N VAL A 34 7.03 -14.68 0.25
CA VAL A 34 6.61 -16.07 0.40
C VAL A 34 6.33 -16.30 1.87
N GLN A 35 5.08 -16.59 2.20
CA GLN A 35 4.71 -17.09 3.52
C GLN A 35 4.74 -18.62 3.53
N THR A 36 4.13 -19.24 2.51
CA THR A 36 4.20 -20.68 2.23
C THR A 36 4.16 -20.94 0.72
N PRO A 37 4.39 -22.17 0.23
CA PRO A 37 4.17 -22.49 -1.18
C PRO A 37 2.73 -22.26 -1.68
N GLU A 38 1.76 -22.24 -0.77
CA GLU A 38 0.33 -22.01 -1.04
C GLU A 38 -0.09 -20.54 -0.78
N ASP A 39 0.85 -19.73 -0.29
CA ASP A 39 0.61 -18.35 0.15
C ASP A 39 1.84 -17.49 -0.14
N PHE A 40 1.84 -16.90 -1.33
CA PHE A 40 2.93 -16.07 -1.83
C PHE A 40 2.41 -15.01 -2.79
N PHE A 41 3.27 -14.03 -3.02
CA PHE A 41 2.96 -12.84 -3.79
C PHE A 41 3.97 -12.65 -4.93
N CYS A 42 3.45 -12.52 -6.16
CA CYS A 42 4.23 -12.23 -7.37
C CYS A 42 3.97 -10.84 -7.96
N GLN A 43 5.03 -10.18 -8.43
CA GLN A 43 4.95 -8.87 -9.09
C GLN A 43 5.32 -8.99 -10.55
N GLN A 44 4.53 -8.38 -11.43
CA GLN A 44 4.84 -8.32 -12.85
C GLN A 44 6.10 -7.48 -13.08
N LEU A 45 7.07 -7.96 -13.85
CA LEU A 45 8.34 -7.26 -14.07
C LEU A 45 8.14 -5.88 -14.73
N GLN A 46 7.15 -5.77 -15.61
CA GLN A 46 6.77 -4.53 -16.28
C GLN A 46 6.28 -3.42 -15.33
N SER A 47 5.86 -3.78 -14.12
CA SER A 47 5.37 -2.82 -13.12
C SER A 47 6.47 -2.08 -12.37
N GLY A 48 7.71 -2.57 -12.40
CA GLY A 48 8.78 -2.08 -11.51
C GLY A 48 9.01 -0.57 -11.63
N ARG A 49 8.91 -0.02 -12.84
CA ARG A 49 9.00 1.44 -13.06
C ARG A 49 7.85 2.21 -12.42
N LYS A 50 6.61 1.76 -12.62
CA LYS A 50 5.41 2.40 -12.04
C LYS A 50 5.43 2.32 -10.51
N LEU A 51 5.88 1.21 -9.96
CA LEU A 51 6.01 1.06 -8.51
C LEU A 51 7.06 2.01 -7.94
N ALA A 52 8.22 2.14 -8.60
CA ALA A 52 9.26 3.08 -8.18
C ALA A 52 8.81 4.55 -8.27
N GLU A 53 8.04 4.90 -9.30
CA GLU A 53 7.42 6.23 -9.42
C GLU A 53 6.41 6.47 -8.29
N LEU A 54 5.56 5.49 -8.00
CA LEU A 54 4.61 5.59 -6.89
C LEU A 54 5.32 5.77 -5.55
N GLN A 55 6.35 4.97 -5.25
CA GLN A 55 7.09 5.07 -3.99
C GLN A 55 7.73 6.46 -3.83
N ARG A 56 8.26 7.04 -4.92
CA ARG A 56 8.77 8.40 -4.91
C ARG A 56 7.67 9.42 -4.60
N SER A 57 6.53 9.33 -5.28
CA SER A 57 5.39 10.24 -5.05
C SER A 57 4.83 10.13 -3.63
N LEU A 58 4.81 8.92 -3.04
CA LEU A 58 4.44 8.74 -1.63
C LEU A 58 5.42 9.44 -0.70
N GLY A 59 6.73 9.28 -0.91
CA GLY A 59 7.75 9.96 -0.11
C GLY A 59 7.63 11.49 -0.19
N GLU A 60 7.44 12.02 -1.40
CA GLU A 60 7.22 13.45 -1.62
C GLU A 60 5.93 13.95 -0.94
N TYR A 61 4.83 13.21 -1.03
CA TYR A 61 3.56 13.58 -0.40
C TYR A 61 3.65 13.52 1.13
N CYS A 62 4.08 12.39 1.69
CA CYS A 62 4.12 12.16 3.13
C CYS A 62 5.15 13.04 3.84
N SER A 63 6.23 13.47 3.18
CA SER A 63 7.17 14.44 3.74
C SER A 63 6.61 15.87 3.89
N GLN A 64 5.58 16.20 3.11
CA GLN A 64 4.90 17.49 3.17
C GLN A 64 3.72 17.49 4.14
N VAL A 65 3.21 16.31 4.52
CA VAL A 65 2.07 16.17 5.42
C VAL A 65 2.57 16.02 6.86
N PRO A 66 2.24 16.95 7.77
CA PRO A 66 2.61 16.81 9.16
C PRO A 66 1.92 15.58 9.79
N PRO A 67 2.56 14.88 10.74
CA PRO A 67 1.94 13.77 11.45
C PRO A 67 0.60 14.19 12.06
N ARG A 68 -0.43 13.39 11.79
CA ARG A 68 -1.79 13.65 12.28
C ARG A 68 -2.06 12.83 13.53
N SER A 69 -2.20 13.50 14.66
CA SER A 69 -2.61 12.86 15.92
C SER A 69 -4.07 12.39 15.92
N ASP A 70 -4.88 12.87 14.97
CA ASP A 70 -6.29 12.53 14.81
C ASP A 70 -6.53 11.46 13.72
N PHE A 71 -5.49 10.76 13.27
CA PHE A 71 -5.59 9.76 12.20
C PHE A 71 -5.83 8.35 12.75
N TYR A 72 -7.08 7.90 12.65
CA TYR A 72 -7.52 6.56 13.06
C TYR A 72 -8.20 5.86 11.88
N PRO A 73 -7.45 5.12 11.04
CA PRO A 73 -7.99 4.45 9.86
C PRO A 73 -8.80 3.21 10.26
N THR A 74 -9.90 2.93 9.58
CA THR A 74 -10.72 1.76 9.86
C THR A 74 -10.14 0.49 9.24
N ILE A 75 -10.49 -0.68 9.78
CA ILE A 75 -10.06 -1.97 9.20
C ILE A 75 -10.53 -2.03 7.74
N GLY A 76 -9.60 -2.35 6.83
CA GLY A 76 -9.79 -2.36 5.39
C GLY A 76 -9.48 -1.04 4.68
N ASP A 77 -9.26 0.06 5.42
CA ASP A 77 -8.81 1.31 4.79
C ASP A 77 -7.39 1.17 4.24
N ILE A 78 -7.16 1.80 3.09
CA ILE A 78 -5.83 1.96 2.51
C ILE A 78 -5.20 3.25 3.03
N CYS A 79 -3.99 3.16 3.57
CA CYS A 79 -3.24 4.30 4.10
C CYS A 79 -1.80 4.32 3.58
N CYS A 80 -1.07 5.38 3.92
CA CYS A 80 0.37 5.46 3.75
C CYS A 80 1.04 5.04 5.07
N ALA A 81 1.99 4.12 5.01
CA ALA A 81 2.75 3.65 6.16
C ALA A 81 4.24 3.73 5.87
N GLN A 82 5.02 4.19 6.84
CA GLN A 82 6.47 4.17 6.77
C GLN A 82 6.96 2.82 7.26
N PHE A 83 7.76 2.12 6.44
CA PHE A 83 8.36 0.86 6.83
C PHE A 83 9.62 1.11 7.63
N SER A 84 9.74 0.46 8.78
CA SER A 84 10.82 0.73 9.74
C SER A 84 12.19 0.21 9.33
N GLU A 85 12.28 -0.69 8.35
CA GLU A 85 13.57 -1.26 7.92
C GLU A 85 14.31 -0.39 6.91
N ASP A 86 13.59 0.40 6.11
CA ASP A 86 14.18 1.23 5.04
C ASP A 86 13.73 2.71 5.08
N ASP A 87 12.91 3.07 6.06
CA ASP A 87 12.33 4.39 6.25
C ASP A 87 11.52 4.91 5.04
N GLN A 88 11.10 4.01 4.14
CA GLN A 88 10.35 4.36 2.94
C GLN A 88 8.84 4.32 3.18
N TRP A 89 8.10 5.11 2.41
CA TRP A 89 6.65 5.16 2.45
C TRP A 89 6.03 4.17 1.47
N TYR A 90 5.07 3.38 1.97
CA TYR A 90 4.33 2.38 1.22
C TYR A 90 2.83 2.61 1.35
N ARG A 91 2.06 2.03 0.42
CA ARG A 91 0.64 1.81 0.64
C ARG A 91 0.47 0.62 1.58
N ALA A 92 -0.49 0.71 2.49
CA ALA A 92 -0.80 -0.35 3.42
C ALA A 92 -2.31 -0.51 3.58
N SER A 93 -2.76 -1.72 3.90
CA SER A 93 -4.12 -2.02 4.31
C SER A 93 -4.15 -2.24 5.81
N VAL A 94 -5.14 -1.66 6.49
CA VAL A 94 -5.33 -1.89 7.93
C VAL A 94 -5.99 -3.24 8.15
N LEU A 95 -5.27 -4.19 8.74
CA LEU A 95 -5.80 -5.53 9.02
C LEU A 95 -6.54 -5.57 10.35
N ALA A 96 -5.95 -5.00 11.39
CA ALA A 96 -6.49 -5.05 12.75
C ALA A 96 -5.87 -3.95 13.62
N TYR A 97 -6.46 -3.74 14.79
CA TYR A 97 -5.84 -2.98 15.87
C TYR A 97 -5.16 -3.95 16.83
N ALA A 98 -3.87 -3.75 17.09
CA ALA A 98 -3.16 -4.48 18.13
C ALA A 98 -3.36 -3.82 19.51
N SER A 99 -3.61 -2.50 19.54
CA SER A 99 -4.02 -1.75 20.72
C SER A 99 -4.79 -0.48 20.30
N GLU A 100 -5.17 0.38 21.24
CA GLU A 100 -5.77 1.70 20.93
C GLU A 100 -4.85 2.62 20.12
N GLU A 101 -3.53 2.40 20.21
CA GLU A 101 -2.51 3.25 19.58
C GLU A 101 -1.71 2.53 18.48
N SER A 102 -1.95 1.23 18.28
CA SER A 102 -1.19 0.43 17.31
C SER A 102 -2.08 -0.39 16.40
N VAL A 103 -1.75 -0.38 15.12
CA VAL A 103 -2.45 -1.10 14.06
C VAL A 103 -1.52 -2.13 13.42
N LEU A 104 -2.06 -3.31 13.14
CA LEU A 104 -1.44 -4.30 12.27
C LEU A 104 -1.78 -3.92 10.83
N LEU A 105 -0.71 -3.74 10.04
CA LEU A 105 -0.80 -3.35 8.65
C LEU A 105 -0.32 -4.49 7.77
N GLU A 106 -1.07 -4.77 6.72
CA GLU A 106 -0.53 -5.47 5.57
C GLU A 106 0.09 -4.42 4.67
N VAL A 107 1.41 -4.45 4.52
CA VAL A 107 2.07 -3.57 3.55
C VAL A 107 1.67 -4.04 2.17
N ALA A 108 0.61 -3.42 1.69
CA ALA A 108 0.08 -3.61 0.37
C ALA A 108 1.10 -2.98 -0.59
N ARG A 109 2.13 -3.75 -0.92
CA ARG A 109 2.95 -3.51 -2.12
C ARG A 109 2.02 -3.77 -3.31
N LEU A 110 1.06 -2.89 -3.53
CA LEU A 110 -0.09 -3.05 -4.41
C LEU A 110 0.38 -3.14 -5.86
N GLU A 111 0.79 -4.34 -6.24
CA GLU A 111 0.81 -5.03 -7.54
C GLU A 111 0.89 -6.56 -7.35
N PHE A 112 0.68 -7.06 -6.12
CA PHE A 112 0.70 -8.48 -5.83
C PHE A 112 -0.71 -9.07 -5.83
N HIS A 113 -0.88 -10.17 -6.55
CA HIS A 113 -1.99 -11.08 -6.35
C HIS A 113 -1.64 -12.10 -5.28
N HIS A 114 -2.60 -12.37 -4.41
CA HIS A 114 -2.63 -13.63 -3.67
C HIS A 114 -2.91 -14.72 -4.69
N LEU A 115 -1.89 -15.52 -5.02
CA LEU A 115 -2.07 -16.70 -5.86
C LEU A 115 -2.42 -17.86 -4.93
N HIS A 116 -3.61 -18.45 -5.12
CA HIS A 116 -4.03 -19.70 -4.51
C HIS A 116 -3.89 -20.85 -5.50
#